data_AF-A0A6L3A0X1-F1
#
_entry.id   AF-A0A6L3A0X1-F1
#
_cell.length_a   1.000
_cell.length_b   1.000
_cell.length_c   1.000
_cell.angle_alpha   90.00
_cell.angle_beta   90.00
_cell.angle_gamma   90.00
#
_symmetry.space_group_name_H-M   'P 1'
#
loop_
_entity.id
_entity.type
_entity.pdbx_description
1 polymer ?
#
loop_
_entity_poly.entity_id
_entity_poly.type
_entity_poly.pdbx_seq_one_letter_code
_entity_poly.pdbx_strand_id
1 'polypeptide(L)'
;ALDAGPLGFGSIAAHGHADALAMTLRVGGCTFICECGTYDYFTWPEAREFFRSTAAHNTVEIDGGSSSEPLGPFLWGRRAETRCLKWEPTPDGGAVSAEHDGYRNLRDGVIHRREIVLSITRRELLVKDEVMCSFDHEVRQFWHIGRDCQIRAVGDNTYRLTGRGRVILVRLDPGLEVSLHRGKTDPMMGWFSAGYHQREPISSLVGTARVAGPVTFMTRFEFCTPDVNPAC
;
A
#
# COMPACT_ATOMS: atom_id res chain seq x y z
N ALA A 1 0.35 0.22 11.03
CA ALA A 1 -0.94 -0.50 11.16
C ALA A 1 -1.19 -1.24 9.86
N LEU A 2 -1.90 -2.37 9.90
CA LEU A 2 -2.35 -3.14 8.73
C LEU A 2 -3.87 -3.25 8.80
N ASP A 3 -4.56 -3.02 7.68
CA ASP A 3 -5.99 -3.26 7.58
C ASP A 3 -6.26 -4.70 7.12
N ALA A 4 -6.74 -5.53 8.05
CA ALA A 4 -7.18 -6.89 7.77
C ALA A 4 -8.69 -7.08 8.07
N GLY A 5 -9.44 -5.98 8.13
CA GLY A 5 -10.87 -5.97 8.44
C GLY A 5 -11.76 -6.22 7.21
N PRO A 6 -13.07 -6.43 7.43
CA PRO A 6 -14.05 -6.40 6.35
C PRO A 6 -14.22 -4.99 5.79
N LEU A 7 -14.60 -4.89 4.52
CA LEU A 7 -14.81 -3.61 3.86
C LEU A 7 -15.99 -2.82 4.47
N GLY A 8 -15.66 -1.75 5.18
CA GLY A 8 -16.60 -0.77 5.73
C GLY A 8 -17.66 -1.34 6.68
N PHE A 9 -18.63 -0.50 7.06
CA PHE A 9 -19.71 -0.86 7.98
C PHE A 9 -21.05 -1.12 7.25
N GLY A 10 -21.73 -2.19 7.67
CA GLY A 10 -23.10 -2.49 7.24
C GLY A 10 -23.23 -3.00 5.80
N SER A 11 -24.48 -3.13 5.35
CA SER A 11 -24.81 -3.77 4.07
C SER A 11 -24.34 -3.01 2.83
N ILE A 12 -24.03 -1.71 2.94
CA ILE A 12 -23.59 -0.87 1.79
C ILE A 12 -22.13 -0.42 1.87
N ALA A 13 -21.50 -0.52 3.05
CA ALA A 13 -20.12 -0.10 3.30
C ALA A 13 -19.81 1.34 2.86
N ALA A 14 -20.73 2.28 3.13
CA ALA A 14 -20.75 3.63 2.57
C ALA A 14 -19.43 4.41 2.63
N HIS A 15 -18.66 4.25 3.71
CA HIS A 15 -17.40 4.94 3.93
C HIS A 15 -16.16 4.07 3.70
N GLY A 16 -16.34 2.81 3.31
CA GLY A 16 -15.25 1.90 2.98
C GLY A 16 -14.50 2.35 1.72
N HIS A 17 -13.26 1.88 1.61
CA HIS A 17 -12.36 2.04 0.48
C HIS A 17 -11.94 0.64 -0.02
N ALA A 18 -11.34 0.53 -1.21
CA ALA A 18 -10.80 -0.74 -1.71
C ALA A 18 -9.37 -0.97 -1.18
N ASP A 19 -9.22 -0.90 0.15
CA ASP A 19 -7.96 -0.80 0.90
C ASP A 19 -7.58 -2.08 1.67
N ALA A 20 -8.14 -3.23 1.27
CA ALA A 20 -7.78 -4.51 1.87
C ALA A 20 -6.26 -4.72 1.89
N LEU A 21 -5.73 -5.08 3.07
CA LEU A 21 -4.30 -5.26 3.36
C LEU A 21 -3.43 -4.01 3.24
N ALA A 22 -4.02 -2.82 3.12
CA ALA A 22 -3.28 -1.57 3.18
C ALA A 22 -2.57 -1.39 4.54
N MET A 23 -1.42 -0.73 4.51
CA MET A 23 -0.68 -0.45 5.73
C MET A 23 -0.17 0.99 5.83
N THR A 24 -0.02 1.45 7.06
CA THR A 24 0.67 2.71 7.39
C THR A 24 1.88 2.45 8.26
N LEU A 25 2.93 3.27 8.07
CA LEU A 25 4.17 3.19 8.84
C LEU A 25 4.48 4.55 9.47
N ARG A 26 4.48 4.59 10.79
CA ARG A 26 4.85 5.75 11.59
C ARG A 26 6.01 5.41 12.52
N VAL A 27 7.08 6.20 12.47
CA VAL A 27 8.32 5.98 13.24
C VAL A 27 8.70 7.28 13.94
N GLY A 28 8.89 7.23 15.26
CA GLY A 28 9.32 8.41 16.03
C GLY A 28 8.40 9.62 15.88
N GLY A 29 7.09 9.41 15.71
CA GLY A 29 6.10 10.47 15.53
C GLY A 29 5.94 10.97 14.09
N CYS A 30 6.77 10.54 13.14
CA CYS A 30 6.70 10.88 11.72
C CYS A 30 6.04 9.75 10.91
N THR A 31 5.09 10.09 10.04
CA THR A 31 4.44 9.13 9.14
C THR A 31 5.25 9.03 7.86
N PHE A 32 5.86 7.87 7.62
CA PHE A 32 6.68 7.61 6.43
C PHE A 32 5.87 7.03 5.29
N ILE A 33 4.95 6.12 5.60
CA ILE A 33 3.97 5.56 4.67
C ILE A 33 2.58 5.96 5.15
N CYS A 34 1.85 6.74 4.36
CA CYS A 34 0.58 7.35 4.74
C CYS A 34 -0.62 6.78 3.97
N GLU A 35 -1.81 6.91 4.55
CA GLU A 35 -3.05 6.80 3.78
C GLU A 35 -3.31 8.09 3.01
N CYS A 36 -3.82 7.98 1.78
CA CYS A 36 -4.08 9.12 0.92
C CYS A 36 -5.32 9.94 1.32
N GLY A 37 -6.25 9.38 2.09
CA GLY A 37 -7.45 10.06 2.57
C GLY A 37 -8.64 10.01 1.61
N THR A 38 -9.65 10.86 1.85
CA THR A 38 -10.98 10.76 1.19
C THR A 38 -11.20 11.82 0.10
N TYR A 39 -10.65 13.02 0.29
CA TYR A 39 -10.79 14.24 -0.51
C TYR A 39 -12.21 14.79 -0.68
N ASP A 40 -13.09 14.09 -1.36
CA ASP A 40 -14.40 14.60 -1.78
C ASP A 40 -15.45 13.48 -1.66
N TYR A 41 -16.73 13.82 -1.74
CA TYR A 41 -17.80 12.82 -1.83
C TYR A 41 -18.63 12.94 -3.11
N PHE A 42 -18.65 14.12 -3.76
CA PHE A 42 -19.62 14.42 -4.82
C PHE A 42 -19.08 15.34 -5.92
N THR A 43 -18.29 16.36 -5.57
CA THR A 43 -17.94 17.46 -6.47
C THR A 43 -16.96 17.03 -7.56
N TRP A 44 -16.09 16.08 -7.25
CA TRP A 44 -14.94 15.68 -8.07
C TRP A 44 -14.94 14.15 -8.21
N PRO A 45 -15.81 13.59 -9.06
CA PRO A 45 -16.03 12.16 -9.15
C PRO A 45 -14.76 11.38 -9.51
N GLU A 46 -13.93 11.87 -10.44
CA GLU A 46 -12.69 11.18 -10.82
C GLU A 46 -11.68 11.14 -9.66
N ALA A 47 -11.60 12.22 -8.89
CA ALA A 47 -10.74 12.26 -7.72
C ALA A 47 -11.26 11.33 -6.62
N ARG A 48 -12.57 11.31 -6.38
CA ARG A 48 -13.18 10.41 -5.39
C ARG A 48 -13.02 8.94 -5.80
N GLU A 49 -13.11 8.63 -7.08
CA GLU A 49 -12.83 7.30 -7.60
C GLU A 49 -11.38 6.88 -7.29
N PHE A 50 -10.40 7.73 -7.59
CA PHE A 50 -9.00 7.48 -7.23
C PHE A 50 -8.82 7.27 -5.73
N PHE A 51 -9.28 8.19 -4.88
CA PHE A 51 -9.05 8.11 -3.42
C PHE A 51 -9.70 6.89 -2.74
N ARG A 52 -10.68 6.23 -3.39
CA ARG A 52 -11.28 4.97 -2.91
C ARG A 52 -10.68 3.73 -3.57
N SER A 53 -9.93 3.90 -4.65
CA SER A 53 -9.34 2.81 -5.41
C SER A 53 -8.16 2.20 -4.66
N THR A 54 -7.84 0.94 -4.96
CA THR A 54 -6.68 0.25 -4.42
C THR A 54 -5.36 0.99 -4.70
N ALA A 55 -5.26 1.70 -5.83
CA ALA A 55 -4.09 2.49 -6.20
C ALA A 55 -3.80 3.71 -5.30
N ALA A 56 -4.75 4.10 -4.43
CA ALA A 56 -4.55 5.15 -3.42
C ALA A 56 -4.14 4.61 -2.05
N HIS A 57 -3.93 3.29 -1.93
CA HIS A 57 -3.61 2.61 -0.69
C HIS A 57 -2.31 1.81 -0.81
N ASN A 58 -1.62 1.63 0.30
CA ASN A 58 -0.33 0.95 0.34
C ASN A 58 -0.49 -0.56 0.28
N THR A 59 -0.98 -1.09 -0.84
CA THR A 59 -1.32 -2.51 -1.07
C THR A 59 -1.06 -2.90 -2.54
N VAL A 60 -1.58 -4.05 -2.98
CA VAL A 60 -1.38 -4.60 -4.33
C VAL A 60 -2.65 -4.48 -5.17
N GLU A 61 -2.49 -3.98 -6.40
CA GLU A 61 -3.47 -3.95 -7.50
C GLU A 61 -3.15 -5.03 -8.53
N ILE A 62 -4.20 -5.65 -9.09
CA ILE A 62 -4.09 -6.66 -10.15
C ILE A 62 -4.89 -6.18 -11.36
N ASP A 63 -4.25 -6.22 -12.54
CA ASP A 63 -4.83 -5.86 -13.84
C ASP A 63 -5.52 -4.48 -13.90
N GLY A 64 -5.02 -3.52 -13.13
CA GLY A 64 -5.60 -2.17 -13.05
C GLY A 64 -6.95 -2.08 -12.33
N GLY A 65 -7.41 -3.18 -11.73
CA GLY A 65 -8.68 -3.26 -11.01
C GLY A 65 -8.52 -3.08 -9.50
N SER A 66 -9.49 -2.46 -8.84
CA SER A 66 -9.53 -2.41 -7.38
C SER A 66 -10.02 -3.72 -6.75
N SER A 67 -9.54 -3.99 -5.53
CA SER A 67 -9.92 -5.17 -4.74
C SER A 67 -11.41 -5.22 -4.38
N SER A 68 -12.13 -4.11 -4.54
CA SER A 68 -13.57 -4.00 -4.35
C SER A 68 -14.16 -3.05 -5.40
N GLU A 69 -15.45 -3.22 -5.70
CA GLU A 69 -16.13 -2.55 -6.80
C GLU A 69 -17.06 -1.45 -6.27
N PRO A 70 -16.80 -0.16 -6.59
CA PRO A 70 -17.75 0.90 -6.30
C PRO A 70 -18.94 0.81 -7.28
N LEU A 71 -20.17 0.83 -6.74
CA LEU A 71 -21.42 0.96 -7.52
C LEU A 71 -22.07 2.35 -7.35
N GLY A 72 -21.33 3.29 -6.77
CA GLY A 72 -21.75 4.65 -6.50
C GLY A 72 -20.97 5.27 -5.34
N PRO A 73 -21.26 6.54 -4.98
CA PRO A 73 -20.51 7.28 -3.96
C PRO A 73 -20.46 6.62 -2.56
N PHE A 74 -21.50 5.84 -2.23
CA PHE A 74 -21.68 5.18 -0.92
C PHE A 74 -22.15 3.72 -1.03
N LEU A 75 -21.97 3.10 -2.20
CA LEU A 75 -22.40 1.74 -2.44
C LEU A 75 -21.24 0.92 -3.01
N TRP A 76 -21.00 -0.23 -2.39
CA TRP A 76 -20.04 -1.23 -2.86
C TRP A 76 -20.75 -2.48 -3.33
N GLY A 77 -20.40 -2.92 -4.55
CA GLY A 77 -20.83 -4.17 -5.15
C GLY A 77 -20.01 -5.33 -4.63
N ARG A 78 -19.20 -5.95 -5.48
CA ARG A 78 -18.22 -6.95 -5.05
C ARG A 78 -17.27 -6.35 -4.01
N ARG A 79 -16.98 -7.10 -2.95
CA ARG A 79 -16.09 -6.69 -1.86
C ARG A 79 -15.03 -7.75 -1.67
N ALA A 80 -13.82 -7.31 -1.38
CA ALA A 80 -12.79 -8.17 -0.83
C ALA A 80 -13.25 -8.71 0.53
N GLU A 81 -13.19 -10.02 0.70
CA GLU A 81 -13.34 -10.67 2.00
C GLU A 81 -11.94 -10.92 2.55
N THR A 82 -11.60 -10.21 3.62
CA THR A 82 -10.29 -10.32 4.26
C THR A 82 -10.30 -11.37 5.37
N ARG A 83 -9.22 -12.14 5.48
CA ARG A 83 -9.00 -13.11 6.56
C ARG A 83 -7.64 -12.90 7.19
N CYS A 84 -7.62 -12.62 8.50
CA CYS A 84 -6.40 -12.68 9.29
C CYS A 84 -6.01 -14.15 9.51
N LEU A 85 -4.83 -14.53 9.01
CA LEU A 85 -4.30 -15.90 9.09
C LEU A 85 -3.40 -16.08 10.31
N LYS A 86 -2.71 -15.01 10.74
CA LYS A 86 -1.69 -15.04 11.78
C LYS A 86 -1.63 -13.70 12.51
N TRP A 87 -1.55 -13.76 13.84
CA TRP A 87 -1.29 -12.62 14.71
C TRP A 87 -0.39 -13.08 15.86
N GLU A 88 0.90 -12.74 15.78
CA GLU A 88 1.95 -13.22 16.70
C GLU A 88 2.82 -12.05 17.18
N PRO A 89 2.32 -11.18 18.08
CA PRO A 89 3.12 -10.13 18.68
C PRO A 89 4.18 -10.70 19.64
N THR A 90 5.37 -10.11 19.66
CA THR A 90 6.47 -10.47 20.56
C THR A 90 7.13 -9.22 21.15
N PRO A 91 7.96 -9.35 22.20
CA PRO A 91 8.74 -8.21 22.70
C PRO A 91 9.69 -7.59 21.66
N ASP A 92 10.10 -8.34 20.63
CA ASP A 92 10.93 -7.85 19.51
C ASP A 92 10.10 -7.29 18.34
N GLY A 93 8.78 -7.15 18.48
CA GLY A 93 7.87 -6.77 17.40
C GLY A 93 6.86 -7.87 17.10
N GLY A 94 7.13 -8.71 16.10
CA GLY A 94 6.31 -9.89 15.78
C GLY A 94 5.88 -9.97 14.32
N ALA A 95 4.90 -10.83 14.06
CA ALA A 95 4.40 -11.10 12.70
C ALA A 95 2.86 -11.03 12.63
N VAL A 96 2.36 -10.55 11.51
CA VAL A 96 0.95 -10.60 11.13
C VAL A 96 0.84 -11.01 9.67
N SER A 97 -0.09 -11.91 9.35
CA SER A 97 -0.40 -12.24 7.96
C SER A 97 -1.89 -12.30 7.72
N ALA A 98 -2.34 -11.76 6.60
CA ALA A 98 -3.73 -11.76 6.19
C ALA A 98 -3.83 -11.88 4.67
N GLU A 99 -4.98 -12.32 4.16
CA GLU A 99 -5.25 -12.44 2.73
C GLU A 99 -6.65 -11.96 2.38
N HIS A 100 -6.89 -11.66 1.11
CA HIS A 100 -8.23 -11.34 0.60
C HIS A 100 -8.48 -11.91 -0.80
N ASP A 101 -9.77 -12.08 -1.13
CA ASP A 101 -10.26 -12.63 -2.40
C ASP A 101 -10.81 -11.57 -3.38
N GLY A 102 -10.35 -10.31 -3.24
CA GLY A 102 -10.93 -9.16 -3.95
C GLY A 102 -10.93 -9.25 -5.48
N TYR A 103 -10.03 -10.09 -6.01
CA TYR A 103 -9.85 -10.36 -7.44
C TYR A 103 -10.47 -11.68 -7.89
N ARG A 104 -11.41 -12.26 -7.11
CA ARG A 104 -12.11 -13.52 -7.42
C ARG A 104 -12.88 -13.52 -8.74
N ASN A 105 -13.14 -12.34 -9.32
CA ASN A 105 -13.80 -12.18 -10.62
C ASN A 105 -12.84 -12.30 -11.81
N LEU A 106 -11.52 -12.28 -11.58
CA LEU A 106 -10.53 -12.62 -12.60
C LEU A 106 -10.62 -14.12 -12.93
N ARG A 107 -10.11 -14.50 -14.11
CA ARG A 107 -10.30 -15.84 -14.70
C ARG A 107 -9.96 -17.01 -13.78
N ASP A 108 -8.99 -16.82 -12.89
CA ASP A 108 -8.46 -17.80 -11.94
C ASP A 108 -8.64 -17.40 -10.47
N GLY A 109 -9.37 -16.31 -10.22
CA GLY A 109 -9.71 -15.86 -8.88
C GLY A 109 -8.51 -15.59 -7.99
N VAL A 110 -7.66 -14.64 -8.40
CA VAL A 110 -6.42 -14.28 -7.71
C VAL A 110 -6.64 -13.98 -6.22
N ILE A 111 -5.82 -14.59 -5.36
CA ILE A 111 -5.76 -14.29 -3.92
C ILE A 111 -4.49 -13.48 -3.65
N HIS A 112 -4.64 -12.35 -2.96
CA HIS A 112 -3.51 -11.57 -2.46
C HIS A 112 -3.36 -11.81 -0.97
N ARG A 113 -2.15 -12.22 -0.55
CA ARG A 113 -1.76 -12.43 0.84
C ARG A 113 -0.59 -11.52 1.17
N ARG A 114 -0.67 -10.87 2.33
CA ARG A 114 0.40 -10.05 2.89
C ARG A 114 0.84 -10.61 4.23
N GLU A 115 2.15 -10.76 4.42
CA GLU A 115 2.78 -10.92 5.73
C GLU A 115 3.64 -9.69 6.04
N ILE A 116 3.53 -9.19 7.28
CA ILE A 116 4.41 -8.16 7.82
C ILE A 116 5.14 -8.74 9.01
N VAL A 117 6.47 -8.64 8.98
CA VAL A 117 7.35 -9.02 10.10
C VAL A 117 8.11 -7.79 10.57
N LEU A 118 7.94 -7.43 11.83
CA LEU A 118 8.68 -6.35 12.48
C LEU A 118 9.70 -6.95 13.45
N SER A 119 10.97 -6.55 13.31
CA SER A 119 12.02 -6.84 14.29
C SER A 119 12.65 -5.54 14.79
N ILE A 120 12.52 -5.29 16.08
CA ILE A 120 13.11 -4.14 16.77
C ILE A 120 14.63 -4.30 16.83
N THR A 121 15.12 -5.50 17.13
CA THR A 121 16.55 -5.82 17.21
C THR A 121 17.24 -5.64 15.86
N ARG A 122 16.63 -6.14 14.78
CA ARG A 122 17.16 -5.95 13.41
C ARG A 122 16.85 -4.57 12.85
N ARG A 123 15.98 -3.82 13.51
CA ARG A 123 15.52 -2.48 13.09
C ARG A 123 14.97 -2.51 11.69
N GLU A 124 14.08 -3.45 11.47
CA GLU A 124 13.56 -3.76 10.16
C GLU A 124 12.08 -4.08 10.22
N LEU A 125 11.35 -3.65 9.19
CA LEU A 125 10.05 -4.17 8.85
C LEU A 125 10.12 -4.78 7.45
N LEU A 126 9.77 -6.06 7.35
CA LEU A 126 9.68 -6.79 6.10
C LEU A 126 8.21 -6.96 5.74
N VAL A 127 7.85 -6.63 4.51
CA VAL A 127 6.54 -6.91 3.91
C VAL A 127 6.74 -7.94 2.81
N LYS A 128 5.97 -9.01 2.87
CA LYS A 128 5.92 -10.06 1.86
C LYS A 128 4.52 -10.06 1.25
N ASP A 129 4.43 -9.71 -0.03
CA ASP A 129 3.20 -9.77 -0.80
C ASP A 129 3.23 -10.99 -1.71
N GLU A 130 2.31 -11.92 -1.49
CA GLU A 130 2.11 -13.12 -2.29
C GLU A 130 0.87 -12.93 -3.16
N VAL A 131 1.05 -13.06 -4.48
CA VAL A 131 -0.05 -13.08 -5.45
C VAL A 131 -0.19 -14.52 -5.92
N MET A 132 -1.28 -15.17 -5.52
CA MET A 132 -1.61 -16.54 -5.90
C MET A 132 -2.50 -16.52 -7.13
N CYS A 133 -1.91 -16.79 -8.30
CA CYS A 133 -2.59 -16.83 -9.59
C CYS A 133 -2.07 -18.01 -10.43
N SER A 134 -2.77 -18.33 -11.51
CA SER A 134 -2.46 -19.39 -12.49
C SER A 134 -2.31 -18.86 -13.92
N PHE A 135 -2.65 -17.58 -14.17
CA PHE A 135 -2.53 -16.93 -15.48
C PHE A 135 -1.61 -15.71 -15.44
N ASP A 136 -1.46 -15.10 -16.62
CA ASP A 136 -0.72 -13.87 -16.79
C ASP A 136 -1.48 -12.68 -16.19
N HIS A 137 -0.82 -11.93 -15.31
CA HIS A 137 -1.38 -10.73 -14.69
C HIS A 137 -0.36 -9.60 -14.67
N GLU A 138 -0.86 -8.37 -14.76
CA GLU A 138 -0.11 -7.18 -14.35
C GLU A 138 -0.34 -6.94 -12.86
N VAL A 139 0.74 -6.84 -12.09
CA VAL A 139 0.70 -6.57 -10.66
C VAL A 139 1.33 -5.22 -10.39
N ARG A 140 0.67 -4.39 -9.57
CA ARG A 140 1.23 -3.13 -9.08
C ARG A 140 1.22 -3.07 -7.56
N GLN A 141 2.33 -2.66 -6.98
CA GLN A 141 2.50 -2.43 -5.55
C GLN A 141 2.70 -0.93 -5.29
N PHE A 142 1.92 -0.36 -4.37
CA PHE A 142 1.94 1.08 -4.07
C PHE A 142 2.55 1.38 -2.70
N TRP A 143 3.34 2.45 -2.64
CA TRP A 143 3.83 3.03 -1.40
C TRP A 143 3.74 4.56 -1.45
N HIS A 144 2.80 5.12 -0.69
CA HIS A 144 2.53 6.55 -0.60
C HIS A 144 3.33 7.17 0.54
N ILE A 145 4.24 8.07 0.19
CA ILE A 145 5.18 8.68 1.12
C ILE A 145 4.49 9.81 1.88
N GLY A 146 4.67 9.82 3.20
CA GLY A 146 4.08 10.84 4.06
C GLY A 146 4.49 12.26 3.65
N ARG A 147 3.55 13.20 3.78
CA ARG A 147 3.72 14.61 3.38
C ARG A 147 4.91 15.34 4.03
N ASP A 148 5.31 14.91 5.23
CA ASP A 148 6.42 15.47 6.00
C ASP A 148 7.77 14.77 5.67
N CYS A 149 7.78 13.89 4.66
CA CYS A 149 8.94 13.09 4.27
C CYS A 149 9.48 13.49 2.90
N GLN A 150 10.80 13.37 2.74
CA GLN A 150 11.48 13.43 1.45
C GLN A 150 11.89 12.03 1.03
N ILE A 151 11.93 11.80 -0.28
CA ILE A 151 12.38 10.54 -0.89
C ILE A 151 13.48 10.81 -1.90
N ARG A 152 14.50 9.95 -1.93
CA ARG A 152 15.56 9.97 -2.93
C ARG A 152 15.96 8.54 -3.30
N ALA A 153 16.13 8.26 -4.60
CA ALA A 153 16.74 7.02 -5.05
C ALA A 153 18.24 6.98 -4.68
N VAL A 154 18.68 5.86 -4.14
CA VAL A 154 20.08 5.64 -3.71
C VAL A 154 20.68 4.34 -4.26
N GLY A 155 19.91 3.60 -5.06
CA GLY A 155 20.32 2.40 -5.78
C GLY A 155 19.13 1.78 -6.50
N ASP A 156 19.34 0.65 -7.15
CA ASP A 156 18.27 -0.08 -7.84
C ASP A 156 17.20 -0.50 -6.84
N ASN A 157 15.95 -0.12 -7.14
CA ASN A 157 14.77 -0.31 -6.29
C ASN A 157 14.97 0.09 -4.82
N THR A 158 15.94 0.96 -4.54
CA THR A 158 16.32 1.35 -3.18
C THR A 158 16.20 2.86 -2.99
N TYR A 159 15.41 3.24 -2.01
CA TYR A 159 15.01 4.62 -1.77
C TYR A 159 15.28 5.00 -0.32
N ARG A 160 15.87 6.18 -0.13
CA ARG A 160 16.08 6.79 1.18
C ARG A 160 14.94 7.74 1.49
N LEU A 161 14.19 7.45 2.55
CA LEU A 161 13.17 8.33 3.10
C LEU A 161 13.74 9.09 4.30
N THR A 162 13.48 10.39 4.38
CA THR A 162 13.82 11.21 5.54
C THR A 162 12.61 11.97 6.06
N GLY A 163 12.46 12.02 7.38
CA GLY A 163 11.36 12.73 8.02
C GLY A 163 11.61 12.94 9.50
N ARG A 164 11.46 14.19 9.98
CA ARG A 164 11.68 14.59 11.40
C ARG A 164 12.96 14.01 12.03
N GLY A 165 14.08 14.09 11.32
CA GLY A 165 15.39 13.59 11.79
C GLY A 165 15.53 12.06 11.82
N ARG A 166 14.58 11.32 11.24
CA ARG A 166 14.64 9.87 11.05
C ARG A 166 14.92 9.54 9.58
N VAL A 167 15.58 8.41 9.37
CA VAL A 167 15.92 7.89 8.03
C VAL A 167 15.46 6.45 7.93
N ILE A 168 14.79 6.11 6.82
CA ILE A 168 14.40 4.75 6.48
C ILE A 168 14.93 4.44 5.09
N LEU A 169 15.64 3.32 4.92
CA LEU A 169 15.92 2.77 3.60
C LEU A 169 14.79 1.81 3.24
N VAL A 170 14.18 2.03 2.07
CA VAL A 170 13.13 1.18 1.52
C VAL A 170 13.68 0.47 0.30
N ARG A 171 13.69 -0.86 0.33
CA ARG A 171 14.09 -1.70 -0.81
C ARG A 171 12.88 -2.46 -1.30
N LEU A 172 12.49 -2.21 -2.53
CA LEU A 172 11.45 -2.97 -3.21
C LEU A 172 12.08 -4.19 -3.89
N ASP A 173 11.25 -5.17 -4.21
CA ASP A 173 11.68 -6.39 -4.86
C ASP A 173 12.38 -6.09 -6.20
N PRO A 174 13.53 -6.72 -6.52
CA PRO A 174 14.22 -6.48 -7.79
C PRO A 174 13.43 -6.94 -9.02
N GLY A 175 12.40 -7.78 -8.84
CA GLY A 175 11.47 -8.17 -9.91
C GLY A 175 10.47 -7.08 -10.30
N LEU A 176 10.43 -5.95 -9.60
CA LEU A 176 9.53 -4.83 -9.89
C LEU A 176 10.24 -3.75 -10.71
N GLU A 177 9.59 -3.26 -11.75
CA GLU A 177 9.92 -1.98 -12.37
C GLU A 177 9.31 -0.86 -11.53
N VAL A 178 10.16 -0.05 -10.87
CA VAL A 178 9.69 0.96 -9.92
C VAL A 178 9.72 2.35 -10.53
N SER A 179 8.59 3.05 -10.41
CA SER A 179 8.43 4.45 -10.82
C SER A 179 8.03 5.34 -9.64
N LEU A 180 8.47 6.61 -9.68
CA LEU A 180 8.17 7.62 -8.66
C LEU A 180 7.22 8.68 -9.23
N HIS A 181 6.07 8.87 -8.58
CA HIS A 181 5.03 9.81 -9.01
C HIS A 181 4.79 10.87 -7.96
N ARG A 182 4.40 12.07 -8.39
CA ARG A 182 4.00 13.17 -7.50
C ARG A 182 2.99 14.08 -8.19
N GLY A 183 1.78 14.18 -7.64
CA GLY A 183 0.75 15.09 -8.13
C GLY A 183 0.32 14.88 -9.58
N LYS A 184 0.36 13.65 -10.10
CA LYS A 184 -0.06 13.32 -11.46
C LYS A 184 -1.58 13.33 -11.54
N THR A 185 -2.17 13.91 -12.58
CA THR A 185 -3.63 14.04 -12.71
C THR A 185 -4.27 13.08 -13.70
N ASP A 186 -3.49 12.50 -14.63
CA ASP A 186 -4.00 11.58 -15.65
C ASP A 186 -2.97 10.49 -16.01
N PRO A 187 -3.15 9.23 -15.53
CA PRO A 187 -4.02 8.85 -14.43
C PRO A 187 -3.60 9.54 -13.12
N MET A 188 -4.55 9.67 -12.19
CA MET A 188 -4.31 10.30 -10.89
C MET A 188 -3.36 9.44 -10.04
N MET A 189 -2.30 10.06 -9.49
CA MET A 189 -1.31 9.38 -8.64
C MET A 189 -0.52 10.38 -7.80
N GLY A 190 -0.12 10.00 -6.57
CA GLY A 190 0.72 10.84 -5.72
C GLY A 190 -0.01 12.05 -5.14
N TRP A 191 -1.20 11.82 -4.57
CA TRP A 191 -2.01 12.85 -3.91
C TRP A 191 -2.37 12.43 -2.49
N PHE A 192 -2.38 13.39 -1.58
CA PHE A 192 -2.82 13.23 -0.20
C PHE A 192 -3.92 14.23 0.10
N SER A 193 -4.91 13.82 0.87
CA SER A 193 -6.03 14.64 1.31
C SER A 193 -6.07 14.73 2.83
N ALA A 194 -5.70 15.89 3.37
CA ALA A 194 -5.81 16.18 4.80
C ALA A 194 -7.26 16.38 5.28
N GLY A 195 -8.19 16.66 4.36
CA GLY A 195 -9.57 16.98 4.68
C GLY A 195 -10.42 17.24 3.44
N TYR A 196 -11.70 17.53 3.67
CA TYR A 196 -12.66 17.73 2.59
C TYR A 196 -12.23 18.88 1.66
N HIS A 197 -12.23 18.61 0.36
CA HIS A 197 -11.78 19.50 -0.72
C HIS A 197 -10.32 19.98 -0.60
N GLN A 198 -9.51 19.35 0.25
CA GLN A 198 -8.10 19.68 0.43
C GLN A 198 -7.27 18.52 -0.07
N ARG A 199 -6.50 18.74 -1.13
CA ARG A 199 -5.48 17.79 -1.59
C ARG A 199 -4.16 18.48 -1.87
N GLU A 200 -3.07 17.78 -1.63
CA GLU A 200 -1.71 18.22 -1.89
C GLU A 200 -0.89 17.09 -2.53
N PRO A 201 0.11 17.41 -3.37
CA PRO A 201 0.93 16.40 -4.02
C PRO A 201 1.93 15.78 -3.03
N ILE A 202 1.91 14.45 -2.93
CA ILE A 202 2.89 13.65 -2.20
C ILE A 202 3.67 12.75 -3.16
N SER A 203 4.78 12.19 -2.70
CA SER A 203 5.51 11.21 -3.50
C SER A 203 4.87 9.82 -3.35
N SER A 204 4.86 9.03 -4.41
CA SER A 204 4.39 7.64 -4.37
C SER A 204 5.26 6.76 -5.24
N LEU A 205 5.74 5.65 -4.69
CA LEU A 205 6.41 4.60 -5.44
C LEU A 205 5.37 3.62 -5.97
N VAL A 206 5.53 3.23 -7.23
CA VAL A 206 4.72 2.20 -7.88
C VAL A 206 5.66 1.18 -8.48
N GLY A 207 5.72 -0.01 -7.88
CA GLY A 207 6.41 -1.16 -8.44
C GLY A 207 5.47 -1.95 -9.34
N THR A 208 5.87 -2.23 -10.58
CA THR A 208 5.06 -2.96 -11.56
C THR A 208 5.76 -4.23 -12.01
N ALA A 209 5.02 -5.33 -12.17
CA ALA A 209 5.53 -6.56 -12.76
C ALA A 209 4.46 -7.25 -13.60
N ARG A 210 4.90 -8.04 -14.59
CA ARG A 210 4.07 -9.05 -15.25
C ARG A 210 4.49 -10.42 -14.76
N VAL A 211 3.50 -11.22 -14.37
CA VAL A 211 3.72 -12.55 -13.77
C VAL A 211 2.85 -13.57 -14.46
N ALA A 212 3.31 -14.82 -14.54
CA ALA A 212 2.64 -15.92 -15.24
C ALA A 212 2.43 -17.11 -14.28
N GLY A 213 1.94 -16.84 -13.07
CA GLY A 213 1.80 -17.80 -11.98
C GLY A 213 2.14 -17.18 -10.62
N PRO A 214 2.10 -18.00 -9.54
CA PRO A 214 2.25 -17.49 -8.18
C PRO A 214 3.60 -16.79 -8.00
N VAL A 215 3.57 -15.61 -7.40
CA VAL A 215 4.76 -14.77 -7.18
C VAL A 215 4.78 -14.27 -5.74
N THR A 216 5.98 -13.94 -5.26
CA THR A 216 6.19 -13.23 -4.01
C THR A 216 7.05 -12.00 -4.27
N PHE A 217 6.63 -10.84 -3.78
CA PHE A 217 7.42 -9.62 -3.74
C PHE A 217 7.82 -9.30 -2.30
N MET A 218 9.09 -8.97 -2.09
CA MET A 218 9.59 -8.52 -0.79
C MET A 218 9.85 -7.02 -0.79
N THR A 219 9.29 -6.29 0.19
CA THR A 219 9.66 -4.91 0.49
C THR A 219 10.26 -4.81 1.89
N ARG A 220 11.45 -4.24 1.99
CA ARG A 220 12.18 -4.09 3.26
C ARG A 220 12.30 -2.63 3.65
N PHE A 221 11.92 -2.31 4.88
CA PHE A 221 12.07 -1.01 5.51
C PHE A 221 13.13 -1.11 6.61
N GLU A 222 14.30 -0.54 6.41
CA GLU A 222 15.41 -0.54 7.37
C GLU A 222 15.45 0.79 8.12
N PHE A 223 15.30 0.77 9.44
CA PHE A 223 15.29 1.96 10.29
C PHE A 223 16.73 2.36 10.67
N CYS A 224 17.32 3.30 9.94
CA CYS A 224 18.70 3.77 10.16
C CYS A 224 18.90 4.49 11.52
N THR A 225 20.10 4.36 12.11
CA THR A 225 20.65 5.39 13.01
C THR A 225 21.78 6.14 12.30
N PRO A 226 22.10 7.36 12.76
CA PRO A 226 23.30 8.08 12.31
C PRO A 226 24.59 7.23 12.37
N ASP A 227 24.69 6.30 13.32
CA ASP A 227 25.96 5.61 13.62
C ASP A 227 26.17 4.27 12.88
N VAL A 228 25.19 3.74 12.15
CA VAL A 228 25.20 2.31 11.75
C VAL A 228 25.28 2.06 10.24
N ASN A 229 25.01 3.05 9.38
CA ASN A 229 25.07 2.82 7.93
C ASN A 229 25.40 4.12 7.16
N PRO A 230 26.53 4.17 6.42
CA PRO A 230 26.95 5.35 5.66
C PRO A 230 26.11 5.62 4.39
N ALA A 231 25.21 4.71 4.01
CA ALA A 231 24.16 4.97 3.02
C ALA A 231 22.93 5.67 3.64
N CYS A 232 22.88 5.77 4.98
CA CYS A 232 22.04 6.73 5.69
C CYS A 232 22.81 8.06 5.79
#